data_AF-A0A7W1MZ99-F1
#
_entry.id   AF-A0A7W1MZ99-F1
#
_cell.length_a   1.000
_cell.length_b   1.000
_cell.length_c   1.000
_cell.angle_alpha   90.00
_cell.angle_beta   90.00
_cell.angle_gamma   90.00
#
_symmetry.space_group_name_H-M   'P 1'
#
loop_
_entity.id
_entity.type
_entity.pdbx_description
1 polymer ?
#
loop_
_entity_poly.entity_id
_entity_poly.type
_entity_poly.pdbx_seq_one_letter_code
_entity_poly.pdbx_strand_id
1 'polypeptide(L)'
;MVDDSWSAQLSALGAFIRAHRSTAGLSLRDLAERTRVSNAYLSQVERGLHEPSITVLRAIADALGIPLESLLARAGVFDSPVPREQAPAPPDTEAAILRDPELSEPQRVALLSVYRSFVPRR
;
A
#
# COMPACT_ATOMS: atom_id res chain seq x y z
N MET A 1 -17.34 -12.60 -8.56
CA MET A 1 -16.05 -13.29 -8.34
C MET A 1 -15.11 -12.32 -7.62
N VAL A 2 -15.28 -12.13 -6.32
CA VAL A 2 -14.50 -11.20 -5.48
C VAL A 2 -13.52 -11.95 -4.55
N ASP A 3 -13.71 -13.26 -4.36
CA ASP A 3 -12.91 -14.10 -3.45
C ASP A 3 -11.44 -14.32 -3.87
N ASP A 4 -11.16 -14.38 -5.18
CA ASP A 4 -9.82 -14.78 -5.66
C ASP A 4 -8.74 -13.73 -5.37
N SER A 5 -9.08 -12.43 -5.48
CA SER A 5 -8.12 -11.35 -5.23
C SER A 5 -7.75 -11.29 -3.75
N TRP A 6 -8.75 -11.36 -2.88
CA TRP A 6 -8.56 -11.28 -1.43
C TRP A 6 -7.71 -12.42 -0.88
N SER A 7 -7.98 -13.65 -1.34
CA SER A 7 -7.17 -14.84 -1.01
C SER A 7 -5.72 -14.73 -1.50
N ALA A 8 -5.52 -14.16 -2.70
CA ALA A 8 -4.18 -13.90 -3.24
C ALA A 8 -3.41 -12.86 -2.41
N GLN A 9 -4.08 -11.79 -1.95
CA GLN A 9 -3.48 -10.78 -1.07
C GLN A 9 -3.09 -11.36 0.30
N LEU A 10 -3.96 -12.14 0.94
CA LEU A 10 -3.62 -12.83 2.19
C LEU A 10 -2.45 -13.79 2.03
N SER A 11 -2.39 -14.51 0.91
CA SER A 11 -1.27 -15.40 0.58
C SER A 11 0.04 -14.62 0.38
N ALA A 12 -0.02 -13.46 -0.28
CA ALA A 12 1.14 -12.59 -0.48
C ALA A 12 1.65 -11.98 0.84
N LEU A 13 0.75 -11.54 1.72
CA LEU A 13 1.07 -11.09 3.06
C LEU A 13 1.74 -12.20 3.87
N GLY A 14 1.16 -13.40 3.88
CA GLY A 14 1.69 -14.56 4.58
C GLY A 14 3.10 -14.94 4.10
N ALA A 15 3.30 -14.97 2.78
CA ALA A 15 4.61 -15.23 2.17
C ALA A 15 5.65 -14.17 2.56
N PHE A 16 5.26 -12.90 2.61
CA PHE A 16 6.14 -11.80 3.02
C PHE A 16 6.57 -11.93 4.49
N ILE A 17 5.64 -12.22 5.40
CA ILE A 17 5.94 -12.47 6.82
C ILE A 17 6.91 -13.66 6.95
N ARG A 18 6.63 -14.76 6.24
CA ARG A 18 7.50 -15.96 6.23
C ARG A 18 8.92 -15.64 5.76
N ALA A 19 9.05 -14.84 4.70
CA ALA A 19 10.35 -14.46 4.14
C ALA A 19 11.18 -13.63 5.15
N HIS A 20 10.57 -12.63 5.77
CA HIS A 20 11.24 -11.81 6.79
C HIS A 20 11.60 -12.63 8.04
N ARG A 21 10.69 -13.47 8.52
CA ARG A 21 10.97 -14.39 9.64
C ARG A 21 12.17 -15.30 9.33
N SER A 22 12.21 -15.87 8.13
CA SER A 22 13.29 -16.78 7.72
C SER A 22 14.63 -16.05 7.56
N THR A 23 14.60 -14.83 7.02
CA THR A 23 15.80 -13.97 6.89
C THR A 23 16.34 -13.55 8.26
N ALA A 24 15.47 -13.34 9.24
CA ALA A 24 15.83 -13.07 10.63
C ALA A 24 16.30 -14.32 11.40
N GLY A 25 16.35 -15.51 10.78
CA GLY A 25 16.77 -16.75 11.41
C GLY A 25 15.78 -17.27 12.47
N LEU A 26 14.53 -16.80 12.46
CA LEU A 26 13.52 -17.16 13.46
C LEU A 26 12.73 -18.38 13.02
N SER A 27 12.55 -19.33 13.93
CA SER A 27 11.51 -20.35 13.76
C SER A 27 10.12 -19.73 13.94
N LEU A 28 9.09 -20.44 13.49
CA LEU A 28 7.70 -20.02 13.74
C LEU A 28 7.39 -19.95 15.25
N ARG A 29 8.10 -20.76 16.05
CA ARG A 29 7.95 -20.81 17.51
C ARG A 29 8.59 -19.60 18.17
N ASP A 30 9.76 -19.18 17.70
CA ASP A 30 10.42 -17.95 18.17
C ASP A 30 9.57 -16.71 17.88
N LEU A 31 8.98 -16.64 16.68
CA LEU A 31 8.08 -15.54 16.34
C LEU A 31 6.83 -15.54 17.22
N ALA A 32 6.26 -16.71 17.52
CA ALA A 32 5.11 -16.85 18.41
C ALA A 32 5.41 -16.31 19.82
N GLU A 33 6.58 -16.64 20.36
CA GLU A 33 7.02 -16.18 21.68
C GLU A 33 7.21 -14.65 21.70
N ARG A 34 7.86 -14.08 20.68
CA ARG A 34 8.09 -12.64 20.57
C ARG A 34 6.80 -11.83 20.42
N THR A 35 5.85 -12.35 19.64
CA THR A 35 4.60 -11.65 19.32
C THR A 35 3.51 -11.88 20.35
N ARG A 36 3.66 -12.88 21.23
CA ARG A 36 2.59 -13.41 22.10
C ARG A 36 1.35 -13.86 21.31
N VAL A 37 1.56 -14.29 20.07
CA VAL A 37 0.53 -14.85 19.19
C VAL A 37 0.76 -16.36 19.10
N SER A 38 -0.31 -17.15 19.06
CA SER A 38 -0.16 -18.60 19.04
C SER A 38 0.56 -19.08 17.77
N ASN A 39 1.39 -20.10 17.92
CA ASN A 39 2.14 -20.72 16.82
C ASN A 39 1.20 -21.22 15.70
N ALA A 40 0.07 -21.83 16.08
CA ALA A 40 -0.95 -22.29 15.13
C ALA A 40 -1.54 -21.14 14.31
N TYR A 41 -1.85 -20.01 14.95
CA TYR A 41 -2.38 -18.84 14.26
C TYR A 41 -1.35 -18.21 13.32
N LEU A 42 -0.09 -18.04 13.75
CA LEU A 42 0.98 -17.57 12.86
C LEU A 42 1.18 -18.50 11.65
N SER A 43 1.01 -19.82 11.84
CA SER A 43 1.06 -20.78 10.73
C SER A 43 -0.10 -20.58 9.75
N GLN A 44 -1.30 -20.25 10.22
CA GLN A 44 -2.42 -19.92 9.33
C GLN A 44 -2.17 -18.60 8.59
N VAL A 45 -1.67 -17.59 9.28
CA VAL A 45 -1.32 -16.28 8.69
C VAL A 45 -0.25 -16.43 7.60
N GLU A 46 0.85 -17.13 7.86
CA GLU A 46 1.92 -17.33 6.85
C GLU A 46 1.46 -18.11 5.62
N ARG A 47 0.36 -18.86 5.73
CA ARG A 47 -0.25 -19.60 4.62
C ARG A 47 -1.39 -18.85 3.94
N GLY A 48 -1.70 -17.62 4.37
CA GLY A 48 -2.82 -16.84 3.86
C GLY A 48 -4.20 -17.38 4.23
N LEU A 49 -4.30 -18.25 5.24
CA LEU A 49 -5.56 -18.88 5.67
C LEU A 49 -6.31 -18.10 6.76
N HIS A 50 -5.74 -16.99 7.21
CA HIS A 50 -6.37 -16.11 8.19
C HIS A 50 -5.93 -14.67 7.98
N GLU A 51 -6.89 -13.78 8.11
CA GLU A 51 -6.63 -12.35 8.15
C GLU A 51 -6.17 -11.94 9.56
N PRO A 52 -4.95 -11.38 9.70
CA PRO A 52 -4.48 -10.85 10.96
C PRO A 52 -5.08 -9.48 11.27
N SER A 53 -5.42 -9.24 12.54
CA SER A 53 -5.80 -7.90 12.98
C SER A 53 -4.61 -6.94 12.91
N ILE A 54 -4.87 -5.62 12.86
CA ILE A 54 -3.83 -4.58 12.90
C ILE A 54 -2.93 -4.74 14.15
N THR A 55 -3.51 -5.15 15.28
CA THR A 55 -2.74 -5.38 16.53
C THR A 55 -1.76 -6.53 16.37
N VAL A 56 -2.17 -7.62 15.72
CA VAL A 56 -1.27 -8.73 15.39
C VAL A 56 -0.20 -8.29 14.39
N LEU A 57 -0.57 -7.57 13.34
CA LEU A 57 0.37 -7.06 12.34
C LEU A 57 1.44 -6.18 12.96
N ARG A 58 1.07 -5.32 13.91
CA ARG A 58 2.02 -4.50 14.67
C ARG A 58 2.97 -5.35 15.51
N ALA A 59 2.46 -6.34 16.25
CA ALA A 59 3.32 -7.25 17.00
C ALA A 59 4.31 -8.00 16.09
N ILE A 60 3.87 -8.44 14.92
CA ILE A 60 4.72 -9.10 13.91
C ILE A 60 5.76 -8.12 13.36
N ALA A 61 5.36 -6.90 13.01
CA ALA A 61 6.25 -5.85 12.51
C ALA A 61 7.37 -5.54 13.51
N ASP A 62 6.99 -5.33 14.77
CA ASP A 62 7.92 -5.07 15.88
C ASP A 62 8.89 -6.24 16.09
N ALA A 63 8.38 -7.48 16.07
CA ALA A 63 9.19 -8.68 16.28
C ALA A 63 10.18 -8.98 15.12
N LEU A 64 9.83 -8.55 13.90
CA LEU A 64 10.64 -8.72 12.69
C LEU A 64 11.50 -7.48 12.37
N GLY A 65 11.34 -6.37 13.09
CA GLY A 65 12.09 -5.13 12.87
C GLY A 65 11.77 -4.46 11.53
N ILE A 66 10.52 -4.54 11.07
CA ILE A 66 10.07 -3.94 9.80
C ILE A 66 8.96 -2.90 10.05
N PRO A 67 8.81 -1.88 9.18
CA PRO A 67 7.74 -0.90 9.31
C PRO A 67 6.36 -1.56 9.15
N LEU A 68 5.40 -1.22 10.02
CA LEU A 68 4.02 -1.74 9.98
C LEU A 68 3.35 -1.46 8.63
N GLU A 69 3.65 -0.30 8.04
CA GLU A 69 3.15 0.14 6.74
C GLU A 69 3.49 -0.87 5.63
N SER A 70 4.64 -1.55 5.75
CA SER A 70 5.06 -2.59 4.81
C SER A 70 4.12 -3.80 4.84
N LEU A 71 3.61 -4.17 6.03
CA LEU A 71 2.64 -5.25 6.18
C LEU A 71 1.24 -4.81 5.74
N LEU A 72 0.82 -3.59 6.13
CA LEU A 72 -0.48 -3.04 5.76
C LEU A 72 -0.62 -2.89 4.23
N ALA A 73 0.45 -2.49 3.54
CA ALA A 73 0.52 -2.43 2.07
C ALA A 73 0.28 -3.79 1.40
N ARG A 74 0.59 -4.89 2.10
CA ARG A 74 0.48 -6.26 1.56
C ARG A 74 -0.83 -6.90 1.96
N ALA A 75 -1.41 -6.46 3.07
CA ALA A 75 -2.74 -6.85 3.55
C ALA A 75 -3.90 -6.22 2.76
N GLY A 76 -3.63 -5.44 1.69
CA GLY A 76 -4.69 -4.78 0.93
C GLY A 76 -5.40 -3.65 1.69
N VAL A 77 -4.87 -3.22 2.86
CA VAL A 77 -5.37 -2.04 3.58
C VAL A 77 -5.11 -0.75 2.76
N PHE A 78 -4.23 -0.85 1.77
CA PHE A 78 -4.03 0.13 0.69
C PHE A 78 -4.56 -0.38 -0.65
N ASP A 79 -5.75 -1.00 -0.70
CA ASP A 79 -6.50 -1.11 -1.95
C ASP A 79 -7.33 0.15 -2.15
N SER A 80 -6.66 1.15 -2.73
CA SER A 80 -7.29 1.85 -3.85
C SER A 80 -6.30 1.72 -5.01
N PRO A 81 -6.75 1.39 -6.23
CA PRO A 81 -5.93 1.54 -7.41
C PRO A 81 -5.72 3.05 -7.63
N VAL A 82 -4.81 3.64 -6.85
CA VAL A 82 -4.12 4.85 -7.26
C VAL A 82 -2.83 4.33 -7.86
N PRO A 83 -2.64 4.40 -9.19
CA PRO A 83 -1.34 4.20 -9.79
C PRO A 83 -0.30 4.95 -8.99
N ARG A 84 0.85 4.32 -8.72
CA ARG A 84 2.02 5.01 -8.17
C ARG A 84 2.48 6.07 -9.16
N GLU A 85 1.84 7.22 -9.14
CA GLU A 85 2.50 8.46 -9.51
C GLU A 85 3.42 8.83 -8.35
N GLN A 86 4.61 9.23 -8.72
CA GLN A 86 5.67 9.73 -7.86
C GLN A 86 5.09 10.76 -6.89
N ALA A 87 5.72 10.94 -5.71
CA ALA A 87 5.36 11.97 -4.72
C ALA A 87 4.78 13.22 -5.41
N PRO A 88 3.60 13.73 -5.01
CA PRO A 88 2.86 14.65 -5.83
C PRO A 88 3.74 15.85 -6.15
N ALA A 89 4.22 15.89 -7.40
CA ALA A 89 4.49 17.16 -8.03
C ALA A 89 3.20 17.99 -7.84
N PRO A 90 3.31 19.30 -7.56
CA PRO A 90 2.13 20.16 -7.52
C PRO A 90 1.28 19.84 -8.76
N PRO A 91 -0.06 19.81 -8.65
CA PRO A 91 -0.90 19.44 -9.77
C PRO A 91 -0.50 20.32 -10.95
N ASP A 92 0.04 19.71 -12.00
CA ASP A 92 0.39 20.43 -13.22
C ASP A 92 -0.91 20.63 -14.00
N THR A 93 -1.86 21.32 -13.36
CA THR A 93 -3.17 21.66 -13.91
C THR A 93 -2.99 22.39 -15.22
N GLU A 94 -1.93 23.20 -15.35
CA GLU A 94 -1.56 23.82 -16.61
C GLU A 94 -1.22 22.78 -17.68
N ALA A 95 -0.40 21.78 -17.38
CA ALA A 95 -0.09 20.75 -18.37
C ALA A 95 -1.24 19.79 -18.64
N ALA A 96 -2.18 19.61 -17.72
CA ALA A 96 -3.44 18.90 -17.98
C ALA A 96 -4.29 19.67 -19.01
N ILE A 97 -4.45 20.99 -18.83
CA ILE A 97 -5.17 21.86 -19.79
C ILE A 97 -4.46 21.85 -21.16
N LEU A 98 -3.12 21.88 -21.18
CA LEU A 98 -2.35 21.88 -22.43
C LEU A 98 -2.47 20.57 -23.22
N ARG A 99 -2.61 19.43 -22.53
CA ARG A 99 -2.63 18.08 -23.15
C ARG A 99 -4.04 17.55 -23.43
N ASP A 100 -5.08 18.28 -23.03
CA ASP A 100 -6.46 17.87 -23.25
C ASP A 100 -6.79 17.87 -24.76
N PRO A 101 -7.10 16.71 -25.37
CA PRO A 101 -7.41 16.61 -26.80
C PRO A 101 -8.77 17.19 -27.17
N GLU A 102 -9.69 17.34 -26.22
CA GLU A 102 -11.03 17.89 -26.44
C GLU A 102 -11.03 19.42 -26.50
N LEU A 103 -9.95 20.05 -26.06
CA LEU A 103 -9.81 21.50 -26.08
C LEU A 103 -9.16 21.99 -27.38
N SER A 104 -9.79 22.96 -28.03
CA SER A 104 -9.14 23.78 -29.04
C SER A 104 -8.07 24.68 -28.42
N GLU A 105 -7.12 25.13 -29.22
CA GLU A 105 -6.04 26.01 -28.77
C GLU A 105 -6.56 27.31 -28.09
N PRO A 106 -7.60 28.00 -28.60
CA PRO A 106 -8.18 29.14 -27.88
C PRO A 106 -8.79 28.78 -26.52
N GLN A 107 -9.41 27.59 -26.40
CA GLN A 107 -9.98 27.12 -25.13
C GLN A 107 -8.90 26.81 -24.10
N ARG A 108 -7.79 26.20 -24.52
CA ARG A 108 -6.62 25.98 -23.64
C ARG A 108 -6.06 27.31 -23.13
N VAL A 109 -5.89 28.30 -24.01
CA VAL A 109 -5.41 29.65 -23.64
C VAL A 109 -6.34 30.34 -22.64
N ALA A 110 -7.65 30.25 -22.83
CA ALA A 110 -8.64 30.83 -21.93
C ALA A 110 -8.58 30.18 -20.54
N LEU A 111 -8.56 28.85 -20.48
CA LEU A 111 -8.50 28.10 -19.22
C LEU A 111 -7.20 28.36 -18.45
N LEU A 112 -6.06 28.42 -19.13
CA LEU A 112 -4.78 28.76 -18.51
C LEU A 112 -4.79 30.18 -17.95
N SER A 113 -5.39 31.14 -18.66
CA SER A 113 -5.49 32.53 -18.20
C SER A 113 -6.34 32.65 -16.94
N VAL A 114 -7.45 31.92 -16.87
CA VAL A 114 -8.33 31.85 -15.70
C VAL A 114 -7.62 31.15 -14.54
N TYR A 115 -6.98 30.02 -14.77
CA TYR A 115 -6.25 29.30 -13.73
C TYR A 115 -5.14 30.15 -13.11
N ARG A 116 -4.33 30.82 -13.95
CA ARG A 116 -3.24 31.71 -13.51
C ARG A 116 -3.71 32.96 -12.78
N SER A 117 -4.98 33.37 -12.91
CA SER A 117 -5.51 34.50 -12.15
C SER A 117 -5.87 34.11 -10.71
N PHE A 118 -6.16 32.83 -10.46
CA PHE A 118 -6.50 32.30 -9.13
C PHE A 118 -5.31 31.78 -8.35
N VAL A 119 -4.21 31.41 -9.03
CA VAL A 119 -3.01 30.89 -8.38
C VAL A 119 -1.99 32.02 -8.20
N PRO A 120 -1.52 32.31 -6.98
CA PRO A 120 -0.49 33.32 -6.76
C PRO A 120 0.78 32.94 -7.52
N ARG A 121 1.36 33.90 -8.26
CA ARG A 121 2.68 33.73 -8.88
C ARG A 121 3.69 33.43 -7.77
N ARG A 122 4.29 32.24 -7.79
CA ARG A 122 5.44 31.90 -6.94
C ARG A 122 6.70 32.58 -7.45
#